data_AF-A0A1V2VV83-F1
#
_entry.id   AF-A0A1V2VV83-F1
#
_cell.length_a   1.000
_cell.length_b   1.000
_cell.length_c   1.000
_cell.angle_alpha   90.00
_cell.angle_beta   90.00
_cell.angle_gamma   90.00
#
_symmetry.space_group_name_H-M   'P 1'
#
loop_
_entity.id
_entity.type
_entity.pdbx_description
1 polymer ?
#
loop_
_entity_poly.entity_id
_entity_poly.type
_entity_poly.pdbx_seq_one_letter_code
_entity_poly.pdbx_strand_id
1 'polypeptide(L)' 'MSAIEKLGAAIESALDEAPVSDVLSVLTGAFVGLVVELVRRDGHDAAREIKVNGGQQRDITIHAPKEPGDIDVLDT' A
#
# COMPACT_ATOMS: atom_id res chain seq x y z
N MET A 1 -9.37 -19.29 13.99
CA MET A 1 -8.54 -18.31 13.28
C MET A 1 -9.16 -16.93 13.38
N SER A 2 -8.36 -15.96 13.82
CA SER A 2 -8.67 -14.53 13.81
C SER A 2 -8.77 -14.00 12.37
N ALA A 3 -9.33 -12.79 12.20
CA ALA A 3 -9.42 -12.16 10.88
C ALA A 3 -8.03 -11.89 10.26
N ILE A 4 -7.05 -11.50 11.08
CA ILE A 4 -5.67 -11.25 10.64
C ILE A 4 -4.99 -12.54 10.19
N GLU A 5 -5.18 -13.64 10.91
CA GLU A 5 -4.64 -14.95 10.52
C GLU A 5 -5.22 -15.41 9.17
N LYS A 6 -6.52 -15.18 8.94
CA LYS A 6 -7.15 -15.48 7.65
C LYS A 6 -6.60 -14.62 6.51
N LEU A 7 -6.32 -13.35 6.76
CA LEU A 7 -5.70 -12.48 5.76
C LEU A 7 -4.29 -12.96 5.39
N GLY A 8 -3.49 -13.36 6.38
CA GLY A 8 -2.16 -13.95 6.14
C GLY A 8 -2.24 -15.20 5.26
N ALA A 9 -3.11 -16.14 5.61
CA ALA A 9 -3.31 -17.37 4.83
C ALA A 9 -3.81 -17.09 3.40
N ALA A 10 -4.65 -16.07 3.20
CA ALA A 10 -5.12 -15.68 1.88
C ALA A 10 -3.99 -15.10 1.00
N ILE A 11 -3.05 -14.37 1.60
CA ILE A 11 -1.86 -13.86 0.90
C ILE A 11 -0.96 -15.02 0.49
N GLU A 12 -0.72 -15.97 1.38
CA GLU A 12 0.06 -17.18 1.09
C GLU A 12 -0.55 -17.96 -0.09
N SER A 13 -1.86 -18.24 -0.05
CA SER A 13 -2.57 -18.91 -1.15
C SER A 13 -2.45 -18.14 -2.47
N ALA A 14 -2.55 -16.81 -2.44
CA ALA A 14 -2.40 -15.99 -3.65
C ALA A 14 -0.99 -16.08 -4.25
N LEU A 15 0.05 -16.19 -3.43
CA LEU A 15 1.43 -16.35 -3.88
C LEU A 15 1.69 -17.74 -4.50
N ASP A 16 0.92 -18.75 -4.11
CA ASP A 16 0.99 -20.10 -4.72
C ASP A 16 0.30 -20.14 -6.10
N GLU A 17 -0.68 -19.26 -6.34
CA GLU A 17 -1.57 -19.31 -7.50
C GLU A 17 -1.31 -18.22 -8.55
N ALA A 18 -0.60 -17.14 -8.20
CA ALA A 18 -0.38 -15.98 -9.07
C ALA A 18 1.08 -15.50 -9.06
N PRO A 19 1.51 -14.78 -10.11
CA PRO A 19 2.80 -14.10 -10.11
C PRO A 19 2.95 -13.17 -8.90
N VAL A 20 4.15 -13.17 -8.29
CA VAL A 20 4.48 -12.31 -7.15
C VAL A 20 4.22 -10.83 -7.46
N SER A 21 4.43 -10.39 -8.71
CA SER A 21 4.14 -9.02 -9.17
C SER A 21 2.67 -8.64 -8.99
N ASP A 22 1.75 -9.56 -9.25
CA ASP A 22 0.32 -9.30 -9.23
C ASP A 22 -0.17 -9.20 -7.79
N VAL A 23 0.29 -10.13 -6.95
CA VAL A 23 0.02 -10.12 -5.51
C VAL A 23 0.60 -8.86 -4.87
N LEU A 24 1.84 -8.49 -5.24
CA LEU A 24 2.49 -7.28 -4.77
C LEU A 24 1.69 -6.03 -5.15
N SER A 25 1.22 -5.92 -6.40
CA SER A 25 0.42 -4.78 -6.86
C SER A 25 -0.85 -4.59 -6.03
N VAL A 26 -1.57 -5.68 -5.76
CA VAL A 26 -2.77 -5.66 -4.91
C VAL A 26 -2.43 -5.25 -3.48
N LEU A 27 -1.38 -5.84 -2.89
CA LEU A 27 -0.96 -5.54 -1.53
C LEU A 27 -0.47 -4.10 -1.37
N THR A 28 0.23 -3.56 -2.37
CA THR A 28 0.64 -2.16 -2.39
C THR A 28 -0.57 -1.24 -2.39
N GLY A 29 -1.59 -1.50 -3.22
CA GLY A 29 -2.82 -0.72 -3.22
C GLY A 29 -3.55 -0.77 -1.87
N ALA A 30 -3.69 -1.96 -1.28
CA ALA A 30 -4.31 -2.14 0.03
C ALA A 30 -3.53 -1.42 1.14
N PHE A 31 -2.20 -1.54 1.15
CA PHE A 31 -1.31 -0.86 2.10
C PHE A 31 -1.46 0.66 1.99
N VAL A 32 -1.35 1.23 0.78
CA VAL A 32 -1.49 2.68 0.56
C VAL A 32 -2.86 3.17 1.03
N GLY A 33 -3.93 2.46 0.69
CA GLY A 33 -5.29 2.81 1.12
C GLY A 33 -5.45 2.81 2.65
N LEU A 34 -4.88 1.81 3.33
CA LEU A 34 -4.90 1.73 4.80
C LEU A 34 -4.09 2.85 5.45
N VAL A 35 -2.93 3.20 4.92
CA VAL A 35 -2.12 4.31 5.45
C VAL A 35 -2.83 5.65 5.28
N VAL A 36 -3.41 5.92 4.11
CA VAL A 36 -4.22 7.13 3.87
C VAL A 36 -5.39 7.20 4.86
N GLU A 37 -6.09 6.09 5.08
CA GLU A 37 -7.20 6.03 6.03
C GLU A 37 -6.73 6.24 7.48
N LEU A 38 -5.58 5.68 7.88
CA LEU A 38 -4.99 5.91 9.19
C LEU A 38 -4.69 7.40 9.41
N VAL A 39 -4.00 8.03 8.46
CA VAL A 39 -3.68 9.46 8.49
C VAL A 39 -4.95 10.31 8.61
N ARG A 40 -6.02 9.98 7.88
CA ARG A 40 -7.32 10.66 7.99
C ARG A 40 -7.93 10.51 9.39
N ARG A 41 -7.91 9.31 9.96
CA ARG A 41 -8.47 9.03 11.29
C ARG A 41 -7.72 9.73 12.41
N ASP A 42 -6.42 9.94 12.25
CA ASP A 42 -5.58 10.69 13.18
C ASP A 42 -5.74 12.22 13.04
N GLY A 43 -6.61 12.68 12.12
CA GLY A 43 -6.90 14.10 11.91
C GLY A 43 -5.84 14.83 11.08
N HIS A 44 -4.94 14.11 10.41
CA HIS A 44 -3.92 14.67 9.54
C HIS A 44 -4.43 14.85 8.10
N ASP A 45 -3.80 15.75 7.36
CA ASP A 45 -4.12 16.01 5.96
C ASP A 45 -3.55 14.90 5.06
N ALA A 46 -4.42 13.98 4.66
CA ALA A 46 -4.08 12.86 3.79
C ALA A 46 -3.99 13.21 2.29
N ALA A 47 -4.17 14.49 1.91
CA ALA A 47 -3.90 14.97 0.55
C ALA A 47 -2.42 15.31 0.34
N ARG A 48 -1.60 15.26 1.39
CA ARG A 48 -0.16 15.54 1.34
C ARG A 48 0.65 14.26 1.26
N GLU A 49 1.94 14.42 0.99
CA GLU A 49 2.91 13.34 1.11
C GLU A 49 2.89 12.74 2.52
N ILE A 50 2.88 11.41 2.59
CA ILE A 50 2.92 10.64 3.84
C ILE A 50 4.26 9.92 3.90
N LYS A 51 4.97 10.09 5.02
CA LYS A 51 6.20 9.36 5.32
C LYS A 51 5.94 8.32 6.41
N VAL A 52 6.13 7.06 6.07
CA VAL A 52 6.09 5.95 7.02
C VAL A 52 7.53 5.60 7.37
N ASN A 53 7.88 5.79 8.65
CA ASN A 53 9.21 5.44 9.16
C ASN A 53 9.35 3.92 9.27
N GLY A 54 10.29 3.34 8.54
CA GLY A 54 10.56 1.91 8.51
C GLY A 54 11.40 1.39 9.68
N GLY A 55 11.88 2.28 10.55
CA GLY A 55 12.76 1.98 11.67
C GLY A 55 14.11 1.45 11.18
N GLN A 56 14.33 0.14 11.33
CA GLN A 56 15.53 -0.55 10.81
C GLN A 56 15.37 -0.98 9.35
N GLN A 57 14.17 -0.86 8.79
CA GLN A 57 13.86 -1.15 7.38
C GLN A 57 13.85 0.14 6.57
N ARG A 58 13.64 0.03 5.25
CA ARG A 58 13.52 1.21 4.38
C ARG A 58 12.26 2.00 4.72
N ASP A 59 12.40 3.32 4.77
CA ASP A 59 11.26 4.22 4.84
C ASP A 59 10.39 4.10 3.58
N ILE A 60 9.10 4.37 3.74
CA ILE A 60 8.15 4.43 2.63
C ILE A 60 7.66 5.87 2.51
N THR A 61 7.70 6.39 1.29
CA THR A 61 7.05 7.66 0.94
C THR A 61 5.86 7.37 0.06
N ILE A 62 4.68 7.81 0.48
CA ILE A 62 3.45 7.79 -0.32
C ILE A 62 3.24 9.22 -0.79
N HIS A 63 3.38 9.43 -2.10
CA HIS A 63 3.18 10.75 -2.69
C HIS A 63 1.72 11.19 -2.58
N ALA A 64 1.51 12.50 -2.67
CA ALA A 64 0.17 13.07 -2.79
C ALA A 64 -0.62 12.41 -3.94
N PRO A 65 -1.96 12.42 -3.91
CA PRO A 65 -2.77 11.87 -5.00
C PRO A 65 -2.33 12.45 -6.35
N LYS A 66 -2.21 11.58 -7.35
CA LYS A 66 -1.93 11.99 -8.73
C LYS A 66 -3.05 12.90 -9.25
N GLU A 67 -2.69 13.95 -9.97
CA GLU A 67 -3.65 14.76 -10.69
C GLU A 67 -4.06 14.07 -12.00
N PRO A 68 -5.29 14.31 -12.51
CA PRO A 68 -5.69 13.82 -13.83
C PRO A 68 -4.72 14.34 -14.91
N GLY A 69 -3.89 13.45 -15.46
CA GLY A 69 -2.89 13.79 -16.47
C GLY A 69 -1.43 13.57 -16.07
N ASP A 70 -1.17 13.16 -14.82
CA ASP A 70 0.19 12.76 -14.40
C ASP A 70 0.66 11.53 -15.20
N ILE A 71 1.78 11.68 -15.91
CA ILE A 71 2.41 10.61 -16.69
C ILE A 71 3.31 9.81 -15.77
N ASP A 72 3.02 8.51 -15.59
CA ASP A 72 3.94 7.60 -14.92
C ASP A 72 5.01 7.15 -15.92
N VAL A 73 6.26 7.57 -15.72
CA VAL A 73 7.38 7.31 -16.65
C VAL A 73 7.76 5.81 -16.68
N LEU A 74 7.21 5.01 -15.75
CA LEU A 74 7.46 3.57 -15.66
C LEU A 74 6.37 2.68 -16.28
N ASP A 75 5.30 3.27 -16.85
CA ASP A 75 4.27 2.56 -17.61
C ASP A 75 4.62 2.42 -19.12
N THR A 76 5.89 2.67 -19.51
CA THR A 76 6.40 2.52 -20.89
C THR A 76 7.14 1.22 -21.13
#